data_AF-A0AAP8N769-F1
#
_entry.id   AF-A0AAP8N769-F1
#
_cell.length_a   1.000
_cell.length_b   1.000
_cell.length_c   1.000
_cell.angle_alpha   90.00
_cell.angle_beta   90.00
_cell.angle_gamma   90.00
#
_symmetry.space_group_name_H-M   'P 1'
#
loop_
_entity.id
_entity.type
_entity.pdbx_description
1 polymer ?
#
loop_
_entity_poly.entity_id
_entity_poly.type
_entity_poly.pdbx_seq_one_letter_code
_entity_poly.pdbx_strand_id
1 'polypeptide(L)'
;DLKAWNRNLMLKIFPYLKDVKIDLAWGGPMACSPNLFPQIGTLPGRSNAFFVQGYSGFGVTPSHIICKVLAEGMSEGSARYDLVSSIHRPT
;
A
#
# COMPACT_ATOMS: atom_id res chain seq x y z
N ASP A 1 3.67 23.36 -9.09
CA ASP A 1 5.02 22.77 -9.06
C ASP A 1 5.18 21.93 -7.79
N LEU A 2 5.45 20.63 -7.94
CA LEU A 2 5.62 19.69 -6.83
C LEU A 2 6.92 19.93 -6.05
N LYS A 3 7.96 20.46 -6.70
CA LYS A 3 9.23 20.82 -6.03
C LYS A 3 9.02 22.00 -5.09
N ALA A 4 8.41 23.08 -5.58
CA ALA A 4 8.11 24.25 -4.77
C ALA A 4 7.18 23.93 -3.58
N TRP A 5 6.13 23.12 -3.80
CA TRP A 5 5.22 22.70 -2.74
C TRP A 5 5.94 21.89 -1.64
N ASN A 6 6.73 20.88 -2.03
CA ASN A 6 7.50 20.10 -1.07
C ASN A 6 8.56 20.95 -0.35
N ARG A 7 9.23 21.89 -1.03
CA ARG A 7 10.18 22.81 -0.38
C ARG A 7 9.51 23.62 0.73
N ASN A 8 8.33 24.18 0.47
CA ASN A 8 7.59 24.96 1.46
C ASN A 8 7.21 24.15 2.70
N LEU A 9 6.87 22.86 2.55
CA LEU A 9 6.57 21.97 3.68
C LEU A 9 7.85 21.53 4.39
N MET A 10 8.87 21.13 3.64
CA MET A 10 10.16 20.67 4.15
C MET A 10 10.82 21.73 5.03
N LEU A 11 10.86 23.00 4.61
CA LEU A 11 11.54 24.06 5.35
C LEU A 11 10.87 24.42 6.68
N LYS A 12 9.61 24.03 6.91
CA LYS A 12 8.97 24.15 8.23
C LYS A 12 9.59 23.22 9.27
N ILE A 13 10.16 22.10 8.82
CA ILE A 13 10.75 21.07 9.69
C ILE A 13 12.29 21.11 9.61
N PHE A 14 12.83 21.34 8.42
CA PHE A 14 14.26 21.27 8.10
C PHE A 14 14.75 22.57 7.43
N PRO A 15 14.81 23.69 8.17
CA PRO A 15 15.13 25.00 7.61
C PRO A 15 16.55 25.08 7.02
N TYR A 16 17.47 24.25 7.50
CA TYR A 16 18.85 24.17 7.01
C TYR A 16 18.97 23.59 5.59
N LEU A 17 17.90 23.01 5.04
CA LEU A 17 17.86 22.49 3.67
C LEU A 17 17.47 23.55 2.62
N LYS A 18 17.42 24.85 2.97
CA LYS A 18 16.93 25.93 2.10
C LYS A 18 17.64 26.00 0.74
N ASP A 19 18.95 25.82 0.72
CA ASP A 19 19.79 25.94 -0.48
C ASP A 19 20.02 24.59 -1.17
N VAL A 20 19.52 23.49 -0.59
CA VAL A 20 19.67 22.15 -1.16
C VAL A 20 18.82 22.02 -2.42
N LYS A 21 19.45 21.55 -3.49
CA LYS A 21 18.82 21.33 -4.79
C LYS A 21 17.87 20.13 -4.72
N ILE A 22 16.67 20.29 -5.28
CA ILE A 22 15.71 19.18 -5.47
C ILE A 22 15.84 18.71 -6.92
N ASP A 23 16.52 17.59 -7.13
CA ASP A 23 16.75 17.04 -8.48
C ASP A 23 15.47 16.50 -9.12
N LEU A 24 14.64 15.81 -8.34
CA LEU A 24 13.39 15.20 -8.80
C LEU A 24 12.26 15.43 -7.80
N ALA A 25 11.05 15.59 -8.31
CA ALA A 25 9.83 15.42 -7.53
C ALA A 25 8.86 14.59 -8.35
N TRP A 26 8.24 13.62 -7.71
CA TRP A 26 7.25 12.74 -8.33
C TRP A 26 6.10 12.52 -7.37
N GLY A 27 4.94 12.27 -7.94
CA GLY A 27 3.73 11.95 -7.20
C GLY A 27 2.86 11.02 -8.05
N GLY A 28 1.87 10.41 -7.43
CA GLY A 28 0.97 9.50 -8.11
C GLY A 28 -0.22 9.14 -7.24
N PRO A 29 -1.25 8.52 -7.84
CA PRO A 29 -2.38 8.01 -7.09
C PRO A 29 -1.93 6.91 -6.13
N MET A 30 -2.50 6.93 -4.93
CA MET A 30 -2.27 5.92 -3.90
C MET A 30 -3.55 5.12 -3.70
N ALA A 31 -3.47 3.80 -3.81
CA ALA A 31 -4.56 2.92 -3.42
C ALA A 31 -4.64 2.86 -1.89
N CYS A 32 -5.69 3.47 -1.33
CA CYS A 32 -5.94 3.53 0.10
C CYS A 32 -7.19 2.70 0.44
N SER A 33 -7.07 1.79 1.39
CA SER A 33 -8.22 1.09 1.97
C SER A 33 -8.82 1.89 3.13
N PRO A 34 -10.13 1.73 3.43
CA PRO A 34 -10.79 2.50 4.50
C PRO A 34 -10.22 2.27 5.90
N ASN A 35 -9.72 1.07 6.17
CA ASN A 35 -9.12 0.68 7.45
C ASN A 35 -7.58 0.79 7.45
N LEU A 36 -7.00 1.37 6.40
CA LEU A 36 -5.56 1.47 6.19
C LEU A 36 -4.83 0.12 6.27
N PHE A 37 -5.51 -0.99 5.98
CA PHE A 37 -4.91 -2.33 5.95
C PHE A 37 -4.98 -2.93 4.53
N PRO A 38 -3.96 -3.67 4.05
CA PRO A 38 -4.01 -4.31 2.75
C PRO A 38 -5.16 -5.32 2.67
N GLN A 39 -5.96 -5.22 1.61
CA GLN A 39 -7.08 -6.12 1.38
C GLN A 39 -6.64 -7.21 0.41
N ILE A 40 -6.77 -8.47 0.83
CA ILE A 40 -6.57 -9.63 -0.04
C ILE A 40 -7.86 -10.43 -0.19
N GLY A 41 -7.96 -11.17 -1.29
CA GLY A 41 -9.04 -12.13 -1.47
C GLY A 41 -9.08 -12.75 -2.85
N THR A 42 -10.15 -13.53 -3.08
CA THR A 42 -10.50 -14.11 -4.37
C THR A 42 -11.68 -13.34 -4.96
N LEU A 43 -11.65 -13.09 -6.26
CA LEU A 43 -12.70 -12.35 -6.94
C LEU A 43 -14.00 -13.18 -6.97
N PRO A 44 -15.15 -12.61 -6.57
CA PRO A 44 -16.43 -13.33 -6.63
C PRO A 44 -16.72 -13.85 -8.04
N GLY A 45 -17.12 -15.12 -8.15
CA GLY A 45 -17.39 -15.78 -9.42
C GLY A 45 -16.15 -16.19 -10.23
N ARG A 46 -14.92 -15.98 -9.72
CA ARG A 46 -13.68 -16.43 -10.35
C ARG A 46 -12.72 -17.02 -9.31
N SER A 47 -12.83 -18.32 -9.06
CA SER A 47 -12.04 -19.04 -8.03
C SER A 47 -10.53 -19.00 -8.25
N ASN A 48 -10.07 -18.78 -9.47
CA ASN A 48 -8.65 -18.68 -9.85
C ASN A 48 -8.14 -17.24 -9.98
N ALA A 49 -8.95 -16.23 -9.65
CA ALA A 49 -8.55 -14.82 -9.71
C ALA A 49 -8.36 -14.25 -8.30
N PHE A 50 -7.12 -13.96 -7.94
CA PHE A 50 -6.74 -13.44 -6.63
C PHE A 50 -6.36 -11.95 -6.75
N PHE A 51 -6.61 -11.18 -5.69
CA PHE A 51 -6.25 -9.77 -5.65
C PHE A 51 -5.57 -9.39 -4.33
N VAL A 52 -4.77 -8.33 -4.40
CA VAL A 52 -4.25 -7.60 -3.26
C VAL A 52 -4.27 -6.11 -3.58
N GLN A 53 -4.79 -5.28 -2.67
CA GLN A 53 -4.95 -3.84 -2.89
C GLN A 53 -4.89 -3.05 -1.57
N GLY A 54 -4.90 -1.72 -1.66
CA GLY A 54 -5.15 -0.86 -0.50
C GLY A 54 -4.00 -0.84 0.51
N TYR A 55 -2.76 -0.74 0.05
CA TYR A 55 -1.57 -0.66 0.91
C TYR A 55 -1.37 0.68 1.61
N SER A 56 -2.23 1.67 1.37
CA SER A 56 -2.37 2.93 2.13
C SER A 56 -1.06 3.63 2.51
N GLY A 57 -0.08 3.61 1.61
CA GLY A 57 1.19 4.34 1.76
C GLY A 57 2.30 3.62 2.52
N PHE A 58 2.08 2.40 3.02
CA PHE A 58 3.11 1.62 3.73
C PHE A 58 3.45 0.30 3.05
N GLY A 59 3.05 0.09 1.79
CA GLY A 59 3.14 -1.19 1.08
C GLY A 59 4.52 -1.83 1.02
N VAL A 60 5.62 -1.06 1.09
CA VAL A 60 6.99 -1.62 1.07
C VAL A 60 7.20 -2.63 2.21
N THR A 61 6.72 -2.33 3.41
CA THR A 61 6.94 -3.14 4.60
C THR A 61 6.14 -4.46 4.60
N PRO A 62 4.81 -4.47 4.42
CA PRO A 62 4.01 -5.68 4.53
C PRO A 62 4.00 -6.53 3.26
N SER A 63 4.37 -6.00 2.09
CA SER A 63 4.18 -6.70 0.79
C SER A 63 4.78 -8.09 0.78
N HIS A 64 5.96 -8.30 1.37
CA HIS A 64 6.61 -9.61 1.41
C HIS A 64 5.75 -10.66 2.15
N ILE A 65 5.20 -10.29 3.31
CA ILE A 65 4.38 -11.18 4.13
C ILE A 65 3.02 -11.39 3.45
N ILE A 66 2.39 -10.31 2.97
CA ILE A 66 1.08 -10.37 2.34
C ILE A 66 1.12 -11.21 1.06
N CYS A 67 2.14 -11.05 0.22
CA CYS A 67 2.31 -11.87 -0.99
C CYS A 67 2.60 -13.33 -0.66
N LYS A 68 3.34 -13.62 0.42
CA LYS A 68 3.52 -15.00 0.88
C LYS A 68 2.19 -15.62 1.32
N VAL A 69 1.41 -14.92 2.13
CA VAL A 69 0.08 -15.37 2.56
C VAL A 69 -0.86 -15.57 1.38
N LEU A 70 -0.80 -14.69 0.38
CA LEU A 70 -1.56 -14.81 -0.86
C LEU A 70 -1.17 -16.08 -1.64
N ALA A 71 0.14 -16.33 -1.81
CA ALA A 71 0.63 -17.52 -2.50
C ALA A 71 0.25 -18.83 -1.79
N GLU A 72 0.25 -18.84 -0.46
CA GLU A 72 -0.26 -19.96 0.34
C GLU A 72 -1.76 -20.19 0.07
N GLY A 73 -2.55 -19.12 0.01
CA GLY A 73 -3.97 -19.17 -0.35
C GLY A 73 -4.23 -19.67 -1.78
N MET A 74 -3.34 -19.37 -2.73
CA MET A 74 -3.43 -19.81 -4.12
C MET A 74 -3.14 -21.31 -4.33
N SER A 75 -2.36 -21.93 -3.44
CA SER A 75 -1.88 -23.30 -3.62
C SER A 75 -2.85 -24.33 -3.06
N GLU A 76 -2.86 -24.50 -1.73
CA GLU A 76 -3.69 -25.51 -1.02
C GLU A 76 -4.71 -24.85 -0.08
N GLY A 77 -4.72 -23.52 -0.01
CA GLY A 77 -5.40 -22.78 1.06
C GLY A 77 -4.53 -22.67 2.31
N SER A 78 -4.80 -21.67 3.15
CA SER A 78 -4.03 -21.42 4.37
C SER A 78 -4.88 -20.70 5.40
N ALA A 79 -4.81 -21.13 6.66
CA ALA A 79 -5.46 -20.42 7.77
C ALA A 79 -4.99 -18.95 7.87
N ARG A 80 -3.77 -18.65 7.44
CA ARG A 80 -3.27 -17.27 7.36
C ARG A 80 -3.98 -16.49 6.26
N TYR A 81 -4.24 -17.11 5.12
CA TYR A 81 -5.01 -16.50 4.05
C TYR A 81 -6.46 -16.23 4.48
N ASP A 82 -7.11 -17.20 5.12
CA ASP A 82 -8.47 -17.05 5.64
C ASP A 82 -8.54 -15.93 6.67
N LEU A 83 -7.56 -15.86 7.59
CA LEU A 83 -7.47 -14.80 8.57
C LEU A 83 -7.33 -13.42 7.92
N VAL A 84 -6.36 -13.23 7.02
CA VAL A 84 -6.11 -11.91 6.41
C VAL A 84 -7.23 -11.51 5.45
N SER A 85 -7.83 -12.45 4.72
CA SER A 85 -8.94 -12.17 3.81
C SER A 85 -10.26 -11.85 4.54
N SER A 86 -10.40 -12.31 5.79
CA SER A 86 -11.55 -12.03 6.68
C SER A 86 -11.57 -10.62 7.25
N ILE A 87 -10.47 -9.86 7.13
CA ILE A 87 -10.38 -8.50 7.64
C ILE A 87 -11.47 -7.65 6.98
N HIS A 88 -12.30 -7.04 7.84
CA HIS A 88 -13.47 -6.28 7.40
C HIS A 88 -13.09 -5.19 6.40
N ARG A 89 -13.83 -5.16 5.29
CA ARG A 89 -13.71 -4.18 4.22
C ARG A 89 -14.94 -3.28 4.31
N PRO A 90 -14.83 -2.07 4.86
CA PRO A 90 -15.93 -1.11 4.79
C PRO A 90 -16.21 -0.87 3.30
N THR A 91 -17.44 -1.17 2.87
CA THR A 91 -17.92 -0.87 1.51
C THR A 91 -18.29 0.59 1.39
#